data_AF-A0A3P9BY14-F1
#
_entry.id   AF-A0A3P9BY14-F1
#
_cell.length_a   1.000
_cell.length_b   1.000
_cell.length_c   1.000
_cell.angle_alpha   90.00
_cell.angle_beta   90.00
_cell.angle_gamma   90.00
#
_symmetry.space_group_name_H-M   'P 1'
#
loop_
_entity.id
_entity.type
_entity.pdbx_description
1 polymer ?
#
loop_
_entity_poly.entity_id
_entity_poly.type
_entity_poly.pdbx_seq_one_letter_code
_entity_poly.pdbx_strand_id
1 'polypeptide(L)'
;MRTAGVFVFLLLNMVMEISGAVDNMKGSASEKSSPESKLKTEEAELPHTKPASFSLFLGKLLVVPMDGSHWIGLKAIAQEMGRRGHRVTVVMPETTIRMGPGKHYETLTYPVPYDKAYIDSVMSTHKDIMKKSSQPFMEKIKKRFRQFQAISDFLHITAEKLLFNASLISHLSQQDFDAVLTDPMLPTGSLVARKLGLPTVNLLRGIPCHLDMKSAGCPSPPSYVPRFFTGYTDKMSFKERFINTLVALVEPLFCKLLYWRFDQITRDFLGENVGVAEVLSDSDIWLLRNDFTLDFPRPLMPNIVLVGGINCNVKHPLPPVRLYEF
;
A
#
# COMPACT_ATOMS: atom_id res chain seq x y z
N MET A 1 14.08 25.09 4.84
CA MET A 1 13.46 23.80 4.47
C MET A 1 14.43 22.60 4.55
N ARG A 2 15.71 22.71 4.18
CA ARG A 2 16.70 21.60 4.31
C ARG A 2 16.90 21.07 5.74
N THR A 3 16.77 21.92 6.76
CA THR A 3 16.94 21.56 8.18
C THR A 3 15.78 20.75 8.77
N ALA A 4 14.54 21.03 8.38
CA ALA A 4 13.35 20.31 8.86
C ALA A 4 13.31 18.86 8.34
N GLY A 5 13.69 18.64 7.07
CA GLY A 5 13.75 17.29 6.48
C GLY A 5 14.81 16.40 7.13
N VAL A 6 15.95 16.97 7.54
CA VAL A 6 17.00 16.24 8.27
C VAL A 6 16.53 15.86 9.68
N PHE A 7 15.83 16.76 10.37
CA PHE A 7 15.30 16.50 11.71
C PHE A 7 14.25 15.39 11.72
N VAL A 8 13.35 15.39 10.73
CA VAL A 8 12.37 14.31 10.50
C VAL A 8 13.06 12.97 10.24
N PHE A 9 14.10 12.99 9.42
CA PHE A 9 14.85 11.78 9.12
C PHE A 9 15.57 11.24 10.35
N LEU A 10 16.13 12.11 11.19
CA LEU A 10 16.73 11.74 12.46
C LEU A 10 15.70 11.15 13.43
N LEU A 11 14.50 11.73 13.53
CA LEU A 11 13.41 11.20 14.36
C LEU A 11 12.96 9.80 13.89
N LEU A 12 12.76 9.61 12.58
CA LEU A 12 12.46 8.30 12.00
C LEU A 12 13.54 7.26 12.31
N ASN A 13 14.81 7.64 12.16
CA ASN A 13 15.92 6.72 12.44
C ASN A 13 16.07 6.42 13.93
N MET A 14 15.87 7.41 14.81
CA MET A 14 15.85 7.18 16.26
C MET A 14 14.71 6.25 16.67
N VAL A 15 13.50 6.44 16.15
CA VAL A 15 12.37 5.57 16.48
C VAL A 15 12.59 4.14 15.94
N MET A 16 13.13 4.00 14.73
CA MET A 16 13.49 2.68 14.18
C MET A 16 14.63 2.00 14.95
N GLU A 17 15.62 2.74 15.46
CA GLU A 17 16.69 2.19 16.30
C GLU A 17 16.21 1.82 17.70
N ILE A 18 15.31 2.61 18.29
CA ILE A 18 14.65 2.28 19.57
C ILE A 18 13.86 0.98 19.43
N SER A 19 13.12 0.80 18.33
CA SER A 19 12.41 -0.46 18.03
C SER A 19 13.38 -1.63 17.82
N GLY A 20 14.48 -1.43 17.08
CA GLY A 20 15.48 -2.46 16.84
C GLY A 20 16.32 -2.84 18.08
N ALA A 21 16.48 -1.94 19.04
CA ALA A 21 17.12 -2.22 20.32
C ALA A 21 16.25 -3.10 21.24
N VAL A 22 14.92 -3.00 21.12
CA VAL A 22 13.94 -3.82 21.86
C VAL A 22 13.89 -5.26 21.31
N ASP A 23 14.05 -5.45 20.00
CA ASP A 23 14.07 -6.77 19.37
C ASP A 23 15.30 -7.61 19.74
N ASN A 24 16.44 -6.98 20.03
CA ASN A 24 17.66 -7.68 20.46
C ASN A 24 17.59 -8.26 21.89
N MET A 25 16.50 -8.05 22.63
CA MET A 25 16.27 -8.63 23.96
C MET A 25 15.40 -9.91 23.96
N LYS A 26 14.90 -10.38 22.80
CA LYS A 26 14.14 -11.64 22.73
C LYS A 26 14.83 -12.63 21.78
N GLY A 27 15.57 -13.55 22.36
CA GLY A 27 16.39 -14.54 21.66
C GLY A 27 15.59 -15.56 20.84
N SER A 28 16.13 -15.86 19.66
CA SER A 28 16.49 -17.19 19.16
C SER A 28 15.77 -18.41 19.78
N ALA A 29 14.88 -19.04 19.01
CA ALA A 29 14.69 -20.48 19.04
C ALA A 29 14.56 -21.00 17.59
N SER A 30 15.51 -21.84 17.20
CA SER A 30 15.57 -22.55 15.92
C SER A 30 15.00 -23.95 16.14
N GLU A 31 14.01 -24.37 15.36
CA GLU A 31 13.61 -25.77 15.29
C GLU A 31 13.85 -26.34 13.88
N LYS A 32 14.42 -27.55 13.90
CA LYS A 32 14.97 -28.28 12.76
C LYS A 32 13.87 -28.96 11.96
N SER A 33 14.05 -28.98 10.64
CA SER A 33 13.30 -29.78 9.69
C SER A 33 13.70 -31.28 9.74
N SER A 34 12.74 -32.15 9.44
CA SER A 34 12.97 -33.55 9.04
C SER A 34 12.03 -33.89 7.87
N PRO A 35 12.38 -34.80 6.94
CA PRO A 35 11.79 -34.85 5.60
C PRO A 35 10.61 -35.83 5.49
N GLU A 36 9.58 -35.44 4.73
CA GLU A 36 8.48 -36.33 4.32
C GLU A 36 8.75 -37.02 2.98
N SER A 37 8.42 -38.31 2.96
CA SER A 37 8.49 -39.25 1.85
C SER A 37 7.32 -39.09 0.87
N LYS A 38 7.60 -39.28 -0.43
CA LYS A 38 6.63 -39.30 -1.53
C LYS A 38 5.75 -40.56 -1.49
N LEU A 39 4.44 -40.39 -1.71
CA LEU A 39 3.58 -41.45 -2.26
C LEU A 39 2.47 -40.84 -3.15
N LYS A 40 2.25 -41.48 -4.31
CA LYS A 40 1.13 -41.30 -5.26
C LYS A 40 -0.13 -41.99 -4.66
N THR A 41 -1.40 -41.81 -5.03
CA THR A 41 -2.11 -41.36 -6.24
C THR A 41 -3.59 -41.13 -5.84
N GLU A 42 -4.37 -40.52 -6.75
CA GLU A 42 -5.72 -40.92 -7.19
C GLU A 42 -6.78 -39.80 -7.14
N GLU A 43 -7.31 -39.50 -8.33
CA GLU A 43 -8.31 -38.49 -8.64
C GLU A 43 -9.72 -38.96 -8.27
N ALA A 44 -10.54 -38.06 -7.74
CA ALA A 44 -11.99 -38.23 -7.69
C ALA A 44 -12.67 -36.92 -8.11
N GLU A 45 -13.37 -36.97 -9.24
CA GLU A 45 -14.21 -35.89 -9.77
C GLU A 45 -15.44 -35.65 -8.87
N LEU A 46 -15.79 -34.38 -8.65
CA LEU A 46 -17.10 -33.99 -8.09
C LEU A 46 -17.82 -33.02 -9.05
N PRO A 47 -19.17 -33.04 -9.08
CA PRO A 47 -19.95 -32.63 -10.25
C PRO A 47 -20.04 -31.12 -10.44
N HIS A 48 -20.01 -30.69 -11.70
CA HIS A 48 -20.27 -29.35 -12.18
C HIS A 48 -21.69 -28.86 -11.85
N THR A 49 -21.84 -28.03 -10.84
CA THR A 49 -23.02 -27.15 -10.69
C THR A 49 -22.85 -25.93 -11.58
N LYS A 50 -23.71 -25.79 -12.60
CA LYS A 50 -23.79 -24.57 -13.45
C LYS A 50 -24.06 -23.35 -12.57
N PRO A 51 -23.28 -22.25 -12.65
CA PRO A 51 -23.65 -21.03 -11.95
C PRO A 51 -24.82 -20.37 -12.68
N ALA A 52 -25.81 -19.98 -11.89
CA ALA A 52 -26.95 -19.19 -12.31
C ALA A 52 -26.51 -17.93 -13.06
N SER A 53 -27.31 -17.55 -14.06
CA SER A 53 -27.19 -16.32 -14.84
C SER A 53 -27.31 -15.10 -13.92
N PHE A 54 -26.20 -14.64 -13.34
CA PHE A 54 -26.12 -13.32 -12.74
C PHE A 54 -26.28 -12.29 -13.85
N SER A 55 -27.18 -11.32 -13.65
CA SER A 55 -27.23 -10.10 -14.47
C SER A 55 -25.82 -9.54 -14.60
N LEU A 56 -25.29 -9.50 -15.82
CA LEU A 56 -23.91 -9.14 -16.10
C LEU A 56 -23.72 -7.66 -15.74
N PHE A 57 -23.26 -7.36 -14.52
CA PHE A 57 -22.86 -6.00 -14.16
C PHE A 57 -21.63 -5.67 -15.01
N LEU A 58 -21.80 -4.85 -16.04
CA LEU A 58 -20.76 -4.49 -17.00
C LEU A 58 -20.17 -3.11 -16.67
N GLY A 59 -19.62 -2.95 -15.48
CA GLY A 59 -18.96 -1.70 -15.06
C GLY A 59 -17.63 -1.42 -15.79
N LYS A 60 -17.29 -0.14 -15.89
CA LYS A 60 -16.01 0.40 -16.40
C LYS A 60 -15.14 0.86 -15.22
N LEU A 61 -14.02 0.18 -15.01
CA LEU A 61 -13.12 0.45 -13.88
C LEU A 61 -11.82 1.10 -14.38
N LEU A 62 -11.51 2.29 -13.86
CA LEU A 62 -10.21 2.90 -14.01
C LEU A 62 -9.28 2.42 -12.88
N VAL A 63 -8.08 1.97 -13.23
CA VAL A 63 -7.06 1.57 -12.24
C VAL A 63 -5.88 2.52 -12.34
N VAL A 64 -5.62 3.26 -11.27
CA VAL A 64 -4.46 4.16 -11.14
C VAL A 64 -3.59 3.64 -9.99
N PRO A 65 -2.65 2.73 -10.27
CA PRO A 65 -1.91 2.04 -9.24
C PRO A 65 -0.63 2.77 -8.84
N MET A 66 -0.04 2.31 -7.74
CA MET A 66 1.39 2.49 -7.47
C MET A 66 2.19 1.27 -7.92
N ASP A 67 3.31 1.50 -8.61
CA ASP A 67 4.23 0.46 -9.07
C ASP A 67 4.95 -0.27 -7.90
N GLY A 68 5.74 -1.28 -8.20
CA GLY A 68 6.49 -2.07 -7.22
C GLY A 68 5.63 -3.13 -6.56
N SER A 69 5.78 -3.32 -5.24
CA SER A 69 5.03 -4.33 -4.48
C SER A 69 3.54 -4.02 -4.38
N HIS A 70 3.17 -2.74 -4.42
CA HIS A 70 1.78 -2.27 -4.30
C HIS A 70 0.92 -2.74 -5.49
N TRP A 71 1.54 -2.82 -6.67
CA TRP A 71 0.88 -3.29 -7.89
C TRP A 71 0.36 -4.72 -7.82
N ILE A 72 0.98 -5.62 -7.04
CA ILE A 72 0.65 -7.05 -7.07
C ILE A 72 -0.83 -7.30 -6.75
N GLY A 73 -1.35 -6.67 -5.69
CA GLY A 73 -2.75 -6.83 -5.30
C GLY A 73 -3.71 -6.15 -6.27
N LEU A 74 -3.37 -4.94 -6.72
CA LEU A 74 -4.20 -4.23 -7.71
C LEU A 74 -4.28 -4.98 -9.04
N LYS A 75 -3.17 -5.59 -9.49
CA LYS A 75 -3.16 -6.42 -10.69
C LYS A 75 -4.12 -7.60 -10.58
N ALA A 76 -4.14 -8.28 -9.43
CA ALA A 76 -5.02 -9.42 -9.21
C ALA A 76 -6.49 -8.99 -9.32
N ILE A 77 -6.88 -7.88 -8.68
CA ILE A 77 -8.23 -7.33 -8.78
C ILE A 77 -8.55 -6.91 -10.21
N ALA A 78 -7.66 -6.16 -10.88
CA ALA A 78 -7.85 -5.71 -12.25
C ALA A 78 -8.07 -6.88 -13.23
N GLN A 79 -7.28 -7.95 -13.11
CA GLN A 79 -7.45 -9.16 -13.92
C GLN A 79 -8.79 -9.83 -13.64
N GLU A 80 -9.15 -9.99 -12.38
CA GLU A 80 -10.39 -10.68 -11.99
C GLU A 80 -11.64 -9.90 -12.40
N MET A 81 -11.63 -8.57 -12.25
CA MET A 81 -12.71 -7.70 -12.72
C MET A 81 -12.89 -7.84 -14.24
N GLY A 82 -11.80 -7.76 -14.99
CA GLY A 82 -11.82 -7.97 -16.43
C GLY A 82 -12.34 -9.34 -16.84
N ARG A 83 -11.88 -10.40 -16.15
CA ARG A 83 -12.32 -11.78 -16.38
C ARG A 83 -13.82 -11.96 -16.15
N ARG A 84 -14.42 -11.17 -15.25
CA ARG A 84 -15.87 -11.16 -14.96
C ARG A 84 -16.69 -10.33 -15.94
N GLY A 85 -16.06 -9.71 -16.94
CA GLY A 85 -16.73 -8.97 -18.00
C GLY A 85 -16.67 -7.44 -17.85
N HIS A 86 -16.06 -6.92 -16.79
CA HIS A 86 -15.88 -5.47 -16.64
C HIS A 86 -14.87 -4.93 -17.66
N ARG A 87 -15.09 -3.70 -18.14
CA ARG A 87 -14.07 -3.00 -18.93
C ARG A 87 -13.08 -2.35 -17.96
N VAL A 88 -11.86 -2.86 -17.92
CA VAL A 88 -10.83 -2.38 -16.99
C VAL A 88 -9.73 -1.68 -17.78
N THR A 89 -9.41 -0.45 -17.40
CA THR A 89 -8.30 0.33 -17.97
C THR A 89 -7.27 0.62 -16.89
N VAL A 90 -6.04 0.13 -17.09
CA VAL A 90 -4.92 0.38 -16.18
C VAL A 90 -4.03 1.46 -16.76
N VAL A 91 -3.82 2.53 -15.99
CA VAL A 91 -2.89 3.61 -16.36
C VAL A 91 -1.52 3.35 -15.73
N MET A 92 -0.45 3.40 -16.53
CA MET A 92 0.90 3.13 -16.03
C MET A 92 1.98 3.93 -16.76
N PRO A 93 3.13 4.22 -16.14
CA PRO A 93 4.23 4.86 -16.85
C PRO A 93 4.79 3.90 -17.92
N GLU A 94 5.42 4.43 -18.97
CA GLU A 94 6.07 3.61 -20.02
C GLU A 94 7.22 2.76 -19.47
N THR A 95 7.96 3.31 -18.49
CA THR A 95 9.04 2.63 -17.79
C THR A 95 8.59 2.30 -16.38
N THR A 96 8.55 1.01 -16.04
CA THR A 96 7.99 0.52 -14.77
C THR A 96 8.96 -0.38 -14.00
N ILE A 97 8.73 -0.54 -12.70
CA ILE A 97 9.46 -1.46 -11.81
C ILE A 97 8.96 -2.89 -12.05
N ARG A 98 7.65 -3.12 -11.88
CA ARG A 98 7.01 -4.45 -11.93
C ARG A 98 5.69 -4.47 -12.71
N MET A 99 5.22 -3.33 -13.19
CA MET A 99 3.99 -3.25 -13.97
C MET A 99 4.15 -3.82 -15.39
N GLY A 100 3.02 -4.08 -16.03
CA GLY A 100 3.00 -4.64 -17.37
C GLY A 100 1.58 -4.95 -17.84
N PRO A 101 1.41 -5.19 -19.15
CA PRO A 101 0.12 -5.47 -19.74
C PRO A 101 -0.52 -6.74 -19.16
N GLY A 102 -1.83 -6.81 -19.28
CA GLY A 102 -2.67 -7.85 -18.72
C GLY A 102 -3.47 -8.60 -19.78
N LYS A 103 -3.98 -9.79 -19.44
CA LYS A 103 -4.86 -10.56 -20.33
C LYS A 103 -6.29 -10.02 -20.35
N HIS A 104 -6.76 -9.48 -19.22
CA HIS A 104 -8.16 -9.08 -19.03
C HIS A 104 -8.35 -7.58 -18.79
N TYR A 105 -7.34 -6.75 -19.05
CA TYR A 105 -7.49 -5.30 -18.94
C TYR A 105 -6.76 -4.59 -20.08
N GLU A 106 -7.28 -3.43 -20.45
CA GLU A 106 -6.62 -2.50 -21.35
C GLU A 106 -5.52 -1.76 -20.58
N THR A 107 -4.43 -1.47 -21.27
CA THR A 107 -3.31 -0.75 -20.71
C THR A 107 -3.17 0.57 -21.44
N LEU A 108 -3.06 1.64 -20.68
CA LEU A 108 -2.76 2.95 -21.20
C LEU A 108 -1.48 3.47 -20.55
N THR A 109 -0.53 3.90 -21.38
CA THR A 109 0.81 4.33 -20.94
C THR A 109 1.03 5.83 -21.08
N TYR A 110 1.85 6.40 -20.20
CA TYR A 110 2.29 7.79 -20.31
C TYR A 110 3.82 7.92 -20.18
N PRO A 111 4.43 8.94 -20.82
CA PRO A 111 5.88 9.08 -20.85
C PRO A 111 6.44 9.58 -19.53
N VAL A 112 7.65 9.13 -19.19
CA VAL A 112 8.37 9.52 -17.96
C VAL A 112 9.83 9.85 -18.26
N PRO A 113 10.43 10.81 -17.54
CA PRO A 113 11.77 11.31 -17.86
C PRO A 113 12.87 10.43 -17.24
N TYR A 114 12.69 9.11 -17.23
CA TYR A 114 13.64 8.16 -16.68
C TYR A 114 13.55 6.80 -17.39
N ASP A 115 14.68 6.09 -17.39
CA ASP A 115 14.82 4.77 -17.97
C ASP A 115 14.94 3.67 -16.90
N LYS A 116 15.13 2.44 -17.35
CA LYS A 116 15.28 1.29 -16.45
C LYS A 116 16.53 1.39 -15.58
N ALA A 117 17.63 1.94 -16.10
CA ALA A 117 18.88 2.11 -15.37
C ALA A 117 18.72 3.08 -14.18
N TYR A 118 17.96 4.17 -14.37
CA TYR A 118 17.61 5.07 -13.29
C TYR A 118 16.78 4.36 -12.20
N ILE A 119 15.74 3.61 -12.58
CA ILE A 119 14.94 2.82 -11.63
C ILE A 119 15.83 1.86 -10.84
N ASP A 120 16.72 1.13 -11.52
CA ASP A 120 17.61 0.16 -10.87
C ASP A 120 18.61 0.86 -9.91
N SER A 121 19.07 2.07 -10.23
CA SER A 121 19.90 2.89 -9.33
C SER A 121 19.14 3.30 -8.07
N VAL A 122 17.89 3.78 -8.23
CA VAL A 122 17.00 4.12 -7.10
C VAL A 122 16.72 2.88 -6.25
N MET A 123 16.51 1.70 -6.84
CA MET A 123 16.13 0.49 -6.11
C MET A 123 17.32 -0.28 -5.50
N SER A 124 18.50 -0.26 -6.13
CA SER A 124 19.70 -0.98 -5.67
C SER A 124 20.21 -0.43 -4.34
N THR A 125 20.17 0.89 -4.17
CA THR A 125 20.61 1.57 -2.95
C THR A 125 19.79 1.15 -1.72
N HIS A 126 18.54 0.68 -1.89
CA HIS A 126 17.72 0.10 -0.81
C HIS A 126 18.28 -1.24 -0.30
N LYS A 127 18.74 -2.12 -1.19
CA LYS A 127 19.30 -3.45 -0.84
C LYS A 127 20.60 -3.32 -0.03
N ASP A 128 21.42 -2.31 -0.34
CA ASP A 128 22.68 -2.07 0.34
C ASP A 128 22.55 -1.39 1.71
N ILE A 129 21.37 -0.85 2.04
CA ILE A 129 21.05 -0.28 3.36
C ILE A 129 20.51 -1.36 4.32
N MET A 130 19.82 -2.37 3.77
CA MET A 130 19.30 -3.53 4.51
C MET A 130 20.40 -4.52 4.93
N LYS A 131 21.55 -4.53 4.24
CA LYS A 131 22.73 -5.28 4.69
C LYS A 131 23.28 -4.63 5.94
N LYS A 132 23.57 -5.43 6.99
CA LYS A 132 24.30 -4.98 8.20
C LYS A 132 25.64 -4.38 7.78
N SER A 133 25.68 -3.07 7.63
CA SER A 133 26.86 -2.33 7.22
C SER A 133 27.65 -1.88 8.45
N SER A 134 28.97 -2.08 8.44
CA SER A 134 29.90 -1.61 9.48
C SER A 134 30.18 -0.10 9.40
N GLN A 135 29.43 0.65 8.58
CA GLN A 135 29.64 2.09 8.38
C GLN A 135 29.36 2.91 9.66
N PRO A 136 30.07 4.06 9.84
CA PRO A 136 29.77 5.02 10.88
C PRO A 136 28.32 5.51 10.85
N PHE A 137 27.75 5.79 12.01
CA PHE A 137 26.35 6.20 12.19
C PHE A 137 25.94 7.38 11.29
N MET A 138 26.79 8.41 11.21
CA MET A 138 26.48 9.60 10.41
C MET A 138 26.44 9.30 8.90
N GLU A 139 27.31 8.41 8.41
CA GLU A 139 27.29 8.00 7.00
C GLU A 139 26.07 7.13 6.67
N LYS A 140 25.62 6.30 7.62
CA LYS A 140 24.35 5.58 7.50
C LYS A 140 23.17 6.54 7.38
N ILE A 141 23.09 7.56 8.24
CA ILE A 141 22.03 8.58 8.17
C ILE A 141 22.06 9.30 6.82
N LYS A 142 23.24 9.78 6.38
CA LYS A 142 23.37 10.47 5.09
C LYS A 142 22.94 9.58 3.92
N LYS A 143 23.38 8.31 3.89
CA LYS A 143 23.01 7.36 2.84
C LYS A 143 21.51 7.11 2.81
N ARG A 144 20.92 6.88 3.99
CA ARG A 144 19.48 6.68 4.16
C ARG A 144 18.68 7.92 3.73
N PHE A 145 19.15 9.14 4.05
CA PHE A 145 18.49 10.38 3.66
C PHE A 145 18.52 10.59 2.15
N ARG A 146 19.69 10.40 1.50
CA ARG A 146 19.81 10.45 0.05
C ARG A 146 18.89 9.44 -0.62
N GLN A 147 18.78 8.23 -0.07
CA GLN A 147 17.89 7.21 -0.59
C GLN A 147 16.42 7.62 -0.50
N PHE A 148 16.01 8.15 0.65
CA PHE A 148 14.65 8.65 0.83
C PHE A 148 14.33 9.78 -0.14
N GLN A 149 15.27 10.70 -0.38
CA GLN A 149 15.11 11.76 -1.38
C GLN A 149 14.97 11.18 -2.79
N ALA A 150 15.82 10.25 -3.20
CA ALA A 150 15.77 9.64 -4.53
C ALA A 150 14.44 8.88 -4.77
N ILE A 151 13.97 8.10 -3.80
CA ILE A 151 12.65 7.44 -3.88
C ILE A 151 11.54 8.49 -3.94
N SER A 152 11.58 9.48 -3.06
CA SER A 152 10.57 10.54 -3.02
C SER A 152 10.50 11.27 -4.37
N ASP A 153 11.63 11.70 -4.92
CA ASP A 153 11.68 12.40 -6.21
C ASP A 153 11.16 11.53 -7.34
N PHE A 154 11.53 10.25 -7.39
CA PHE A 154 10.99 9.28 -8.35
C PHE A 154 9.45 9.18 -8.27
N LEU A 155 8.88 9.04 -7.06
CA LEU A 155 7.44 8.93 -6.86
C LEU A 155 6.71 10.21 -7.28
N HIS A 156 7.23 11.39 -6.92
CA HIS A 156 6.63 12.67 -7.29
C HIS A 156 6.71 12.93 -8.79
N ILE A 157 7.86 12.72 -9.43
CA ILE A 157 8.02 12.88 -10.89
C ILE A 157 7.04 11.97 -11.63
N THR A 158 6.89 10.73 -11.18
CA THR A 158 5.96 9.76 -11.78
C THR A 158 4.51 10.22 -11.68
N ALA A 159 4.13 10.77 -10.52
CA ALA A 159 2.79 11.32 -10.29
C ALA A 159 2.54 12.59 -11.13
N GLU A 160 3.47 13.55 -11.13
CA GLU A 160 3.36 14.79 -11.90
C GLU A 160 3.21 14.52 -13.40
N LYS A 161 3.94 13.53 -13.94
CA LYS A 161 3.83 13.14 -15.36
C LYS A 161 2.49 12.54 -15.76
N LEU A 162 1.78 11.92 -14.82
CA LEU A 162 0.40 11.51 -15.04
C LEU A 162 -0.56 12.70 -14.89
N LEU A 163 -0.51 13.38 -13.75
CA LEU A 163 -1.47 14.41 -13.37
C LEU A 163 -1.44 15.62 -14.32
N PHE A 164 -0.26 16.06 -14.75
CA PHE A 164 -0.13 17.22 -15.65
C PHE A 164 -0.07 16.84 -17.14
N ASN A 165 -0.41 15.59 -17.48
CA ASN A 165 -0.64 15.21 -18.87
C ASN A 165 -2.09 15.54 -19.26
N ALA A 166 -2.31 16.78 -19.72
CA ALA A 166 -3.65 17.29 -20.05
C ALA A 166 -4.38 16.43 -21.10
N SER A 167 -3.66 15.94 -22.11
CA SER A 167 -4.23 15.06 -23.15
C SER A 167 -4.74 13.76 -22.54
N LEU A 168 -3.95 13.15 -21.66
CA LEU A 168 -4.34 11.93 -20.98
C LEU A 168 -5.52 12.16 -20.02
N ILE A 169 -5.46 13.16 -19.14
CA ILE A 169 -6.56 13.44 -18.21
C ILE A 169 -7.86 13.72 -18.95
N SER A 170 -7.80 14.47 -20.07
CA SER A 170 -8.94 14.70 -20.95
C SER A 170 -9.43 13.41 -21.63
N HIS A 171 -8.53 12.52 -22.05
CA HIS A 171 -8.92 11.23 -22.60
C HIS A 171 -9.64 10.36 -21.55
N LEU A 172 -9.14 10.32 -20.31
CA LEU A 172 -9.74 9.56 -19.20
C LEU A 172 -11.14 10.09 -18.84
N SER A 173 -11.34 11.42 -18.85
CA SER A 173 -12.65 12.01 -18.53
C SER A 173 -13.74 11.67 -19.57
N GLN A 174 -13.35 11.32 -20.79
CA GLN A 174 -14.27 10.98 -21.89
C GLN A 174 -14.64 9.48 -21.94
N GLN A 175 -14.10 8.64 -21.06
CA GLN A 175 -14.36 7.18 -21.09
C GLN A 175 -15.58 6.75 -20.25
N ASP A 176 -16.19 7.66 -19.49
CA ASP A 176 -17.32 7.41 -18.57
C ASP A 176 -17.05 6.23 -17.61
N PHE A 177 -15.97 6.30 -16.84
CA PHE A 177 -15.68 5.29 -15.83
C PHE A 177 -16.70 5.34 -14.68
N ASP A 178 -16.96 4.20 -14.04
CA ASP A 178 -17.88 4.10 -12.91
C ASP A 178 -17.17 4.25 -11.54
N ALA A 179 -15.88 3.93 -11.48
CA ALA A 179 -15.06 4.02 -10.27
C ALA A 179 -13.56 4.04 -10.58
N VAL A 180 -12.76 4.45 -9.60
CA VAL A 180 -11.30 4.36 -9.59
C VAL A 180 -10.83 3.36 -8.54
N LEU A 181 -10.00 2.39 -8.93
CA LEU A 181 -9.24 1.52 -8.02
C LEU A 181 -7.79 2.02 -7.91
N THR A 182 -7.33 2.34 -6.70
CA THR A 182 -5.99 2.91 -6.46
C THR A 182 -5.32 2.36 -5.20
N ASP A 183 -4.01 2.51 -5.08
CA ASP A 183 -3.30 2.39 -3.80
C ASP A 183 -3.05 3.81 -3.24
N PRO A 184 -3.74 4.22 -2.17
CA PRO A 184 -3.69 5.60 -1.65
C PRO A 184 -2.36 5.97 -0.97
N MET A 185 -1.38 5.06 -0.88
CA MET A 185 -0.06 5.44 -0.36
C MET A 185 0.56 6.58 -1.19
N LEU A 186 0.33 6.56 -2.51
CA LEU A 186 0.47 7.73 -3.36
C LEU A 186 -0.92 8.27 -3.71
N PRO A 187 -1.21 9.54 -3.44
CA PRO A 187 -2.56 10.08 -3.66
C PRO A 187 -2.91 10.27 -5.14
N THR A 188 -2.02 9.94 -6.08
CA THR A 188 -2.19 10.16 -7.52
C THR A 188 -3.52 9.63 -8.04
N GLY A 189 -3.91 8.40 -7.69
CA GLY A 189 -5.19 7.83 -8.13
C GLY A 189 -6.39 8.51 -7.49
N SER A 190 -6.31 8.87 -6.21
CA SER A 190 -7.36 9.62 -5.51
C SER A 190 -7.52 11.04 -6.08
N LEU A 191 -6.44 11.68 -6.50
CA LEU A 191 -6.47 12.97 -7.18
C LEU A 191 -7.15 12.87 -8.54
N VAL A 192 -6.80 11.85 -9.35
CA VAL A 192 -7.49 11.59 -10.61
C VAL A 192 -8.97 11.34 -10.37
N ALA A 193 -9.32 10.53 -9.38
CA ALA A 193 -10.72 10.25 -9.04
C ALA A 193 -11.50 11.53 -8.69
N ARG A 194 -10.96 12.38 -7.81
CA ARG A 194 -11.57 13.67 -7.46
C ARG A 194 -11.72 14.59 -8.66
N LYS A 195 -10.69 14.68 -9.52
CA LYS A 195 -10.75 15.50 -10.75
C LYS A 195 -11.83 15.04 -11.73
N LEU A 196 -12.06 13.72 -11.80
CA LEU A 196 -13.06 13.11 -12.68
C LEU A 196 -14.44 12.96 -12.02
N GLY A 197 -14.59 13.29 -10.74
CA GLY A 197 -15.84 13.12 -9.99
C GLY A 197 -16.24 11.66 -9.78
N LEU A 198 -15.25 10.76 -9.66
CA LEU A 198 -15.48 9.31 -9.60
C LEU A 198 -15.40 8.76 -8.17
N PRO A 199 -16.25 7.76 -7.83
CA PRO A 199 -16.09 6.99 -6.61
C PRO A 199 -14.71 6.33 -6.51
N THR A 200 -14.11 6.37 -5.33
CA THR A 200 -12.75 5.86 -5.08
C THR A 200 -12.77 4.60 -4.22
N VAL A 201 -12.18 3.53 -4.78
CA VAL A 201 -11.91 2.27 -4.09
C VAL A 201 -10.41 2.18 -3.83
N ASN A 202 -10.02 2.22 -2.57
CA ASN A 202 -8.63 2.11 -2.15
C ASN A 202 -8.25 0.65 -1.86
N LEU A 203 -7.10 0.20 -2.32
CA LEU A 203 -6.48 -1.06 -1.91
C LEU A 203 -5.11 -0.78 -1.29
N LEU A 204 -4.96 -1.06 0.00
CA LEU A 204 -3.75 -0.74 0.77
C LEU A 204 -3.52 -1.76 1.89
N ARG A 205 -2.30 -1.80 2.42
CA ARG A 205 -2.03 -2.42 3.73
C ARG A 205 -2.15 -1.42 4.88
N GLY A 206 -1.78 -0.17 4.61
CA GLY A 206 -1.79 0.94 5.55
C GLY A 206 -0.97 2.10 4.98
N ILE A 207 -1.16 3.29 5.53
CA ILE A 207 -0.41 4.50 5.16
C ILE A 207 0.36 4.98 6.41
N PRO A 208 1.55 5.58 6.27
CA PRO A 208 2.24 6.22 7.39
C PRO A 208 1.32 7.16 8.20
N CYS A 209 1.60 7.25 9.50
CA CYS A 209 0.88 8.08 10.47
C CYS A 209 -0.64 7.83 10.61
N HIS A 210 -1.09 6.64 10.21
CA HIS A 210 -2.50 6.25 10.20
C HIS A 210 -3.36 7.19 9.36
N LEU A 211 -2.79 7.76 8.29
CA LEU A 211 -3.51 8.72 7.46
C LEU A 211 -4.74 8.09 6.82
N ASP A 212 -4.65 6.82 6.39
CA ASP A 212 -5.77 6.01 5.94
C ASP A 212 -6.90 5.95 6.97
N MET A 213 -6.59 5.60 8.21
CA MET A 213 -7.59 5.47 9.27
C MET A 213 -8.22 6.81 9.62
N LYS A 214 -7.40 7.87 9.67
CA LYS A 214 -7.88 9.23 9.93
C LYS A 214 -8.77 9.75 8.80
N SER A 215 -8.35 9.58 7.55
CA SER A 215 -9.13 9.98 6.37
C SER A 215 -10.42 9.18 6.23
N ALA A 216 -10.41 7.88 6.59
CA ALA A 216 -11.62 7.08 6.65
C ALA A 216 -12.55 7.43 7.84
N GLY A 217 -12.15 8.33 8.74
CA GLY A 217 -12.93 8.67 9.94
C GLY A 217 -12.91 7.60 11.04
N CYS A 218 -11.98 6.64 10.99
CA CYS A 218 -11.86 5.58 11.99
C CYS A 218 -11.26 6.09 13.31
N PRO A 219 -11.91 5.85 14.46
CA PRO A 219 -11.29 6.09 15.75
C PRO A 219 -10.03 5.23 15.91
N SER A 220 -8.95 5.84 16.41
CA SER A 220 -7.70 5.13 16.69
C SER A 220 -7.16 5.51 18.08
N PRO A 221 -7.78 4.99 19.17
CA PRO A 221 -7.39 5.37 20.53
C PRO A 221 -6.00 4.84 20.88
N PRO A 222 -5.04 5.71 21.27
CA PRO A 222 -3.67 5.28 21.58
C PRO A 222 -3.58 4.47 22.89
N SER A 223 -4.67 4.36 23.65
CA SER A 223 -4.70 3.54 24.85
C SER A 223 -4.59 2.06 24.55
N TYR A 224 -5.13 1.57 23.42
CA TYR A 224 -5.10 0.15 23.05
C TYR A 224 -4.76 -0.12 21.58
N VAL A 225 -4.77 0.90 20.71
CA VAL A 225 -4.29 0.77 19.32
C VAL A 225 -2.81 1.16 19.28
N PRO A 226 -1.89 0.21 19.02
CA PRO A 226 -0.46 0.51 18.98
C PRO A 226 -0.11 1.35 17.74
N ARG A 227 0.84 2.28 17.89
CA ARG A 227 1.39 3.06 16.78
C ARG A 227 2.47 2.26 16.08
N PHE A 228 2.43 2.25 14.75
CA PHE A 228 3.24 1.39 13.90
C PHE A 228 4.74 1.34 14.27
N PHE A 229 5.34 2.49 14.57
CA PHE A 229 6.78 2.57 14.87
C PHE A 229 7.18 2.25 16.32
N THR A 230 6.22 1.96 17.20
CA THR A 230 6.52 1.66 18.62
C THR A 230 6.93 0.22 18.88
N GLY A 231 6.57 -0.70 17.98
CA GLY A 231 6.72 -2.15 18.20
C GLY A 231 5.82 -2.71 19.31
N TYR A 232 4.86 -1.93 19.82
CA TYR A 232 3.93 -2.36 20.85
C TYR A 232 2.77 -3.20 20.29
N THR A 233 2.06 -3.86 21.20
CA THR A 233 0.87 -4.66 20.91
C THR A 233 -0.40 -3.99 21.45
N ASP A 234 -1.56 -4.62 21.30
CA ASP A 234 -2.81 -4.22 21.98
C ASP A 234 -2.71 -4.31 23.51
N LYS A 235 -1.79 -5.12 24.02
CA LYS A 235 -1.49 -5.27 25.45
C LYS A 235 -0.29 -4.41 25.83
N MET A 236 -0.58 -3.18 26.25
CA MET A 236 0.41 -2.21 26.74
C MET A 236 0.29 -1.94 28.24
N SER A 237 1.42 -1.88 28.92
CA SER A 237 1.59 -1.30 30.26
C SER A 237 1.31 0.22 30.26
N PHE A 238 1.18 0.82 31.44
CA PHE A 238 0.98 2.27 31.56
C PHE A 238 2.07 3.09 30.85
N LYS A 239 3.35 2.69 31.02
CA LYS A 239 4.49 3.37 30.38
C LYS A 239 4.43 3.26 28.85
N GLU A 240 4.13 2.07 28.33
CA GLU A 240 4.00 1.86 26.88
C GLU A 240 2.83 2.66 26.31
N ARG A 241 1.68 2.71 27.00
CA ARG A 241 0.53 3.55 26.59
C ARG A 241 0.88 5.03 26.57
N PHE A 242 1.65 5.50 27.56
CA PHE A 242 2.12 6.89 27.61
C PHE A 242 3.00 7.22 26.39
N ILE A 243 3.99 6.37 26.09
CA ILE A 243 4.86 6.54 24.91
C ILE A 243 4.04 6.46 23.62
N ASN A 244 3.15 5.49 23.51
CA ASN A 244 2.27 5.32 22.36
C ASN A 244 1.39 6.55 22.10
N THR A 245 0.92 7.18 23.17
CA THR A 245 0.14 8.43 23.11
C THR A 245 1.02 9.60 22.64
N LEU A 246 2.25 9.73 23.14
CA LEU A 246 3.17 10.76 22.65
C LEU A 246 3.48 10.62 21.16
N VAL A 247 3.72 9.38 20.69
CA VAL A 247 3.92 9.10 19.25
C VAL A 247 2.67 9.49 18.45
N ALA A 248 1.48 9.17 18.94
CA ALA A 248 0.22 9.55 18.30
C ALA A 248 0.07 11.07 18.11
N LEU A 249 0.54 11.87 19.07
CA LEU A 249 0.47 13.33 19.03
C LEU A 249 1.49 13.95 18.06
N VAL A 250 2.65 13.32 17.87
CA VAL A 250 3.72 13.83 16.99
C VAL A 250 3.54 13.37 15.53
N GLU A 251 2.94 12.20 15.30
CA GLU A 251 2.69 11.62 13.98
C GLU A 251 2.09 12.58 12.93
N PRO A 252 1.09 13.44 13.25
CA PRO A 252 0.51 14.37 12.29
C PRO A 252 1.52 15.38 11.72
N LEU A 253 2.45 15.88 12.54
CA LEU A 253 3.48 16.81 12.08
C LEU A 253 4.43 16.12 11.10
N PHE A 254 4.82 14.89 11.43
CA PHE A 254 5.62 14.05 10.55
C PHE A 254 4.91 13.80 9.21
N CYS A 255 3.61 13.50 9.24
CA CYS A 255 2.83 13.29 8.02
C CYS A 255 2.70 14.55 7.15
N LYS A 256 2.48 15.72 7.77
CA LYS A 256 2.47 17.00 7.02
C LYS A 256 3.79 17.23 6.29
N LEU A 257 4.91 16.86 6.90
CA LEU A 257 6.24 16.96 6.29
C LEU A 257 6.52 15.87 5.26
N LEU A 258 5.88 14.69 5.36
CA LEU A 258 5.99 13.63 4.38
C LEU A 258 5.20 13.97 3.10
N TYR A 259 4.00 14.54 3.25
CA TYR A 259 3.07 14.83 2.16
C TYR A 259 3.12 16.26 1.64
N TRP A 260 3.96 17.16 2.18
CA TRP A 260 3.97 18.58 1.82
C TRP A 260 4.06 18.87 0.31
N ARG A 261 4.86 18.10 -0.43
CA ARG A 261 5.03 18.25 -1.88
C ARG A 261 3.83 17.69 -2.63
N PHE A 262 3.23 16.61 -2.15
CA PHE A 262 1.94 16.14 -2.67
C PHE A 262 0.80 17.12 -2.37
N ASP A 263 0.80 17.82 -1.22
CA ASP A 263 -0.15 18.90 -0.97
C ASP A 263 -0.01 20.04 -1.98
N GLN A 264 1.22 20.35 -2.43
CA GLN A 264 1.44 21.33 -3.51
C GLN A 264 0.89 20.82 -4.83
N ILE A 265 1.27 19.61 -5.24
CA ILE A 265 0.75 18.97 -6.46
C ILE A 265 -0.78 18.90 -6.45
N THR A 266 -1.38 18.60 -5.29
CA THR A 266 -2.83 18.53 -5.10
C THR A 266 -3.49 19.86 -5.42
N ARG A 267 -2.99 20.97 -4.84
CA ARG A 267 -3.53 22.31 -5.09
C ARG A 267 -3.37 22.71 -6.55
N ASP A 268 -2.21 22.46 -7.14
CA ASP A 268 -1.89 22.84 -8.52
C ASP A 268 -2.72 22.05 -9.54
N PHE A 269 -2.94 20.75 -9.30
CA PHE A 269 -3.68 19.87 -10.20
C PHE A 269 -5.20 20.06 -10.10
N LEU A 270 -5.74 20.15 -8.89
CA LEU A 270 -7.17 20.31 -8.68
C LEU A 270 -7.61 21.76 -8.93
N GLY A 271 -6.78 22.75 -8.61
CA GLY A 271 -7.15 24.17 -8.57
C GLY A 271 -7.91 24.55 -7.29
N GLU A 272 -7.82 23.72 -6.26
CA GLU A 272 -8.55 23.84 -4.99
C GLU A 272 -7.56 23.97 -3.83
N ASN A 273 -7.90 24.72 -2.77
CA ASN A 273 -7.05 24.83 -1.58
C ASN A 273 -7.26 23.66 -0.60
N VAL A 274 -7.03 22.44 -1.07
CA VAL A 274 -7.20 21.19 -0.31
C VAL A 274 -5.88 20.44 -0.18
N GLY A 275 -5.77 19.61 0.85
CA GLY A 275 -4.60 18.75 1.10
C GLY A 275 -4.88 17.28 0.82
N VAL A 276 -3.82 16.46 0.83
CA VAL A 276 -3.92 15.01 0.60
C VAL A 276 -4.89 14.33 1.55
N ALA A 277 -4.86 14.69 2.83
CA ALA A 277 -5.72 14.08 3.85
C ALA A 277 -7.22 14.26 3.54
N GLU A 278 -7.59 15.41 2.98
CA GLU A 278 -8.96 15.76 2.61
C GLU A 278 -9.38 15.01 1.35
N VAL A 279 -8.54 14.98 0.31
CA VAL A 279 -8.80 14.17 -0.90
C VAL A 279 -8.99 12.69 -0.55
N LEU A 280 -8.18 12.16 0.37
CA LEU A 280 -8.34 10.80 0.83
C LEU A 280 -9.64 10.60 1.62
N SER A 281 -10.16 11.63 2.30
CA SER A 281 -11.42 11.52 3.06
C SER A 281 -12.66 11.36 2.19
N ASP A 282 -12.57 11.68 0.90
CA ASP A 282 -13.64 11.43 -0.07
C ASP A 282 -13.76 9.96 -0.50
N SER A 283 -12.88 9.08 0.00
CA SER A 283 -12.82 7.70 -0.48
C SER A 283 -14.03 6.88 -0.04
N ASP A 284 -14.73 6.29 -1.01
CA ASP A 284 -15.94 5.50 -0.78
C ASP A 284 -15.67 4.16 -0.11
N ILE A 285 -14.65 3.41 -0.54
CA ILE A 285 -14.33 2.06 -0.04
C ILE A 285 -12.85 1.92 0.28
N TRP A 286 -12.55 1.32 1.43
CA TRP A 286 -11.19 0.98 1.85
C TRP A 286 -11.01 -0.53 1.95
N LEU A 287 -10.33 -1.12 0.97
CA LEU A 287 -9.94 -2.53 0.97
C LEU A 287 -8.58 -2.68 1.67
N LEU A 288 -8.58 -3.12 2.93
CA LEU A 288 -7.36 -3.33 3.70
C LEU A 288 -6.82 -4.75 3.46
N ARG A 289 -5.58 -4.85 2.99
CA ARG A 289 -4.84 -6.11 2.78
C ARG A 289 -4.31 -6.70 4.10
N ASN A 290 -5.15 -6.69 5.13
CA ASN A 290 -4.92 -7.27 6.46
C ASN A 290 -6.08 -8.19 6.82
N ASP A 291 -5.85 -9.06 7.79
CA ASP A 291 -6.85 -9.98 8.32
C ASP A 291 -6.97 -9.75 9.83
N PHE A 292 -8.18 -9.80 10.37
CA PHE A 292 -8.43 -9.55 11.79
C PHE A 292 -7.77 -10.61 12.70
N THR A 293 -7.46 -11.81 12.17
CA THR A 293 -6.75 -12.87 12.89
C THR A 293 -5.26 -12.57 13.08
N LEU A 294 -4.69 -11.68 12.25
CA LEU A 294 -3.27 -11.34 12.24
C LEU A 294 -2.99 -9.89 12.66
N ASP A 295 -4.03 -9.13 13.00
CA ASP A 295 -3.93 -7.71 13.35
C ASP A 295 -4.50 -7.46 14.75
N PHE A 296 -4.15 -6.32 15.33
CA PHE A 296 -4.61 -5.95 16.67
C PHE A 296 -6.05 -5.41 16.63
N PRO A 297 -6.85 -5.63 17.69
CA PRO A 297 -8.19 -5.08 17.78
C PRO A 297 -8.22 -3.56 17.58
N ARG A 298 -9.03 -3.10 16.63
CA ARG A 298 -9.21 -1.66 16.37
C ARG A 298 -10.61 -1.36 15.81
N PRO A 299 -11.13 -0.14 16.04
CA PRO A 299 -12.35 0.32 15.38
C PRO A 299 -12.16 0.43 13.86
N LEU A 300 -13.19 0.05 13.11
CA LEU A 300 -13.26 0.19 11.65
C LEU A 300 -14.59 0.82 11.26
N MET A 301 -14.59 1.65 10.22
CA MET A 301 -15.79 2.21 9.64
C MET A 301 -16.50 1.21 8.71
N PRO A 302 -17.82 1.32 8.48
CA PRO A 302 -18.57 0.36 7.67
C PRO A 302 -18.08 0.23 6.22
N ASN A 303 -17.42 1.25 5.69
CA ASN A 303 -16.85 1.25 4.35
C ASN A 303 -15.42 0.67 4.28
N ILE A 304 -14.91 0.12 5.38
CA ILE A 304 -13.65 -0.61 5.42
C ILE A 304 -13.91 -2.11 5.32
N VAL A 305 -13.30 -2.75 4.32
CA VAL A 305 -13.40 -4.18 4.08
C VAL A 305 -12.02 -4.81 4.20
N LEU A 306 -11.89 -5.81 5.07
CA LEU A 306 -10.66 -6.58 5.20
C LEU A 306 -10.57 -7.63 4.07
N VAL A 307 -9.52 -7.53 3.27
CA VAL A 307 -9.22 -8.41 2.12
C VAL A 307 -7.86 -9.10 2.30
N GLY A 308 -7.57 -9.52 3.53
CA GLY A 308 -6.42 -10.36 3.85
C GLY A 308 -6.33 -11.59 2.95
N GLY A 309 -5.11 -11.98 2.57
CA GLY A 309 -4.90 -13.16 1.74
C GLY A 309 -5.19 -13.00 0.24
N ILE A 310 -5.60 -11.81 -0.24
CA ILE A 310 -5.90 -11.58 -1.67
C ILE A 310 -4.72 -11.86 -2.64
N ASN A 311 -3.49 -11.84 -2.11
CA ASN A 311 -2.27 -12.15 -2.88
C ASN A 311 -1.89 -13.64 -2.85
N CYS A 312 -2.60 -14.46 -2.09
CA CYS A 312 -2.34 -15.89 -1.99
C CYS A 312 -3.05 -16.63 -3.12
N ASN A 313 -2.35 -17.58 -3.76
CA ASN A 313 -3.02 -18.54 -4.63
C ASN A 313 -3.93 -19.43 -3.78
N VAL A 314 -5.10 -19.77 -4.31
CA VAL A 314 -5.95 -20.81 -3.74
C VAL A 314 -5.13 -22.10 -3.71
N LYS A 315 -4.69 -22.53 -2.52
CA LYS A 315 -4.05 -23.84 -2.36
C LYS A 315 -5.10 -24.93 -2.46
N HIS A 316 -4.66 -26.12 -2.85
CA HIS A 316 -5.46 -27.34 -2.77
C HIS A 316 -6.04 -27.51 -1.36
N PRO A 317 -7.19 -28.21 -1.23
CA PRO A 317 -7.78 -28.52 0.07
C PRO A 317 -6.72 -29.08 1.03
N LEU A 318 -6.77 -28.66 2.29
CA LEU A 318 -5.93 -29.27 3.30
C LEU A 318 -6.26 -30.78 3.37
N PRO A 319 -5.25 -31.66 3.56
CA PRO A 319 -5.52 -33.07 3.77
C PRO A 319 -6.49 -33.25 4.94
N PRO A 320 -7.42 -34.22 4.89
CA PRO A 320 -8.35 -34.46 5.98
C PRO A 320 -7.59 -34.71 7.28
N VAL A 321 -7.80 -33.84 8.27
CA VAL A 321 -7.27 -34.03 9.61
C VAL A 321 -8.09 -35.15 10.24
N ARG A 322 -7.48 -36.32 10.47
CA ARG A 322 -8.09 -37.34 11.34
C ARG A 322 -8.11 -36.76 12.76
N LEU A 323 -9.28 -36.28 13.18
CA LEU A 323 -9.53 -36.04 14.59
C LEU A 323 -9.42 -37.41 15.26
N TYR A 324 -8.38 -37.60 16.07
CA TYR A 324 -8.35 -38.73 16.99
C TYR A 324 -9.45 -38.48 18.01
N GLU A 325 -10.53 -39.24 17.92
CA GLU A 325 -11.50 -39.35 19.00
C GLU A 325 -10.76 -39.92 20.23
N PHE A 326 -10.81 -39.17 21.33
CA PHE A 326 -10.32 -39.62 22.64
C PHE A 326 -11.38 -40.47 23.33
#